data_AF-A0A7Y3UQW4-F1
#
_entry.id   AF-A0A7Y3UQW4-F1
#
_cell.length_a   1.000
_cell.length_b   1.000
_cell.length_c   1.000
_cell.angle_alpha   90.00
_cell.angle_beta   90.00
_cell.angle_gamma   90.00
#
_symmetry.space_group_name_H-M   'P 1'
#
loop_
_entity.id
_entity.type
_entity.pdbx_description
1 polymer ?
#
loop_
_entity_poly.entity_id
_entity_poly.type
_entity_poly.pdbx_seq_one_letter_code
_entity_poly.pdbx_strand_id
1 'polypeptide(L)'
;MVISLKQDLADYSYSEFRSIVDALIQATGSREWQERLLEHFIELVAHPDGSDLIYYTGDKPEDCTGQVMTRIVAWRASKGLSVFRD
;
A
#
# COMPACT_ATOMS: atom_id res chain seq x y z
N MET A 1 -0.47 -11.86 -12.09
CA MET A 1 -1.31 -11.43 -10.96
C MET A 1 -2.29 -10.39 -11.48
N VAL A 2 -3.57 -10.46 -11.10
CA VAL A 2 -4.58 -9.47 -11.52
C VAL A 2 -4.89 -8.59 -10.33
N ILE A 3 -4.51 -7.32 -10.38
CA ILE A 3 -4.82 -6.33 -9.35
C ILE A 3 -6.21 -5.75 -9.64
N SER A 4 -7.06 -5.71 -8.63
CA SER A 4 -8.38 -5.08 -8.69
C SER A 4 -8.41 -3.86 -7.77
N LEU A 5 -8.73 -2.69 -8.33
CA LEU A 5 -8.79 -1.43 -7.58
C LEU A 5 -10.19 -1.23 -6.99
N LYS A 6 -10.27 -1.27 -5.67
CA LYS A 6 -11.44 -1.01 -4.82
C LYS A 6 -11.32 0.37 -4.17
N GLN A 7 -12.48 0.95 -3.81
CA GLN A 7 -12.59 2.35 -3.36
C GLN A 7 -12.17 2.54 -1.90
N ASP A 8 -12.40 1.56 -1.03
CA ASP A 8 -12.06 1.65 0.38
C ASP A 8 -11.03 0.60 0.78
N LEU A 9 -10.13 0.98 1.71
CA LEU A 9 -9.12 0.05 2.23
C LEU A 9 -9.77 -1.17 2.90
N ALA A 10 -10.92 -0.94 3.56
CA ALA A 10 -11.72 -1.96 4.22
C ALA A 10 -12.35 -2.98 3.26
N ASP A 11 -12.36 -2.73 1.95
CA ASP A 11 -12.82 -3.71 0.96
C ASP A 11 -11.73 -4.71 0.56
N TYR A 12 -10.46 -4.43 0.90
CA TYR A 12 -9.33 -5.31 0.62
C TYR A 12 -9.11 -6.30 1.76
N SER A 13 -8.75 -7.53 1.39
CA SER A 13 -7.98 -8.40 2.28
C SER A 13 -6.55 -7.88 2.43
N TYR A 14 -5.88 -8.30 3.50
CA TYR A 14 -4.45 -8.03 3.66
C TYR A 14 -3.64 -8.46 2.43
N SER A 15 -3.95 -9.63 1.84
CA SER A 15 -3.23 -10.17 0.69
C SER A 15 -3.47 -9.42 -0.63
N GLU A 16 -4.71 -8.94 -0.85
CA GLU A 16 -5.04 -8.14 -2.02
C GLU A 16 -4.34 -6.78 -1.97
N PHE A 17 -4.30 -6.14 -0.80
CA PHE A 17 -3.60 -4.87 -0.66
C PHE A 17 -2.07 -5.05 -0.67
N ARG A 18 -1.55 -6.13 -0.07
CA ARG A 18 -0.12 -6.49 -0.16
C ARG A 18 0.32 -6.60 -1.63
N SER A 19 -0.52 -7.20 -2.46
CA SER A 19 -0.27 -7.34 -3.90
C SER A 19 -0.11 -5.98 -4.62
N ILE A 20 -0.83 -4.94 -4.18
CA ILE A 20 -0.65 -3.56 -4.68
C ILE A 20 0.71 -3.02 -4.27
N VAL A 21 1.07 -3.17 -2.99
CA VAL A 21 2.35 -2.68 -2.44
C VAL A 21 3.53 -3.39 -3.11
N ASP A 22 3.46 -4.71 -3.28
CA ASP A 22 4.47 -5.50 -4.00
C ASP A 22 4.63 -5.00 -5.45
N ALA A 23 3.52 -4.73 -6.14
CA ALA A 23 3.54 -4.25 -7.51
C ALA A 23 4.18 -2.85 -7.65
N LEU A 24 4.00 -1.97 -6.66
CA LEU A 24 4.65 -0.66 -6.59
C LEU A 24 6.16 -0.79 -6.32
N ILE A 25 6.55 -1.59 -5.32
CA ILE A 25 7.97 -1.79 -4.96
C ILE A 25 8.74 -2.45 -6.10
N GLN A 26 8.12 -3.42 -6.78
CA GLN A 26 8.74 -4.13 -7.91
C GLN A 26 8.61 -3.37 -9.24
N ALA A 27 8.00 -2.18 -9.25
CA ALA A 27 7.77 -1.35 -10.44
C ALA A 27 7.14 -2.13 -11.62
N THR A 28 6.14 -2.98 -11.33
CA THR A 28 5.52 -3.85 -12.34
C THR A 28 4.60 -3.10 -13.31
N GLY A 29 4.61 -3.47 -14.59
CA GLY A 29 3.74 -2.85 -15.61
C GLY A 29 4.36 -1.62 -16.28
N SER A 30 3.53 -0.79 -16.91
CA SER A 30 4.00 0.45 -17.56
C SER A 30 4.16 1.58 -16.53
N ARG A 31 4.84 2.65 -16.94
CA ARG A 31 4.98 3.86 -16.13
C ARG A 31 3.62 4.46 -15.76
N GLU A 32 2.72 4.58 -16.72
CA GLU A 32 1.38 5.14 -16.53
C GLU A 32 0.55 4.26 -15.58
N TRP A 33 0.76 2.95 -15.62
CA TRP A 33 0.14 2.05 -14.66
C TRP A 33 0.70 2.25 -13.24
N GLN A 34 2.01 2.39 -13.10
CA GLN A 34 2.66 2.68 -11.82
C GLN A 34 2.21 4.01 -11.22
N GLU A 35 2.12 5.07 -12.03
CA GLU A 35 1.63 6.38 -11.59
C GLU A 35 0.19 6.29 -11.06
N ARG A 36 -0.71 5.65 -11.81
CA ARG A 36 -2.10 5.43 -11.37
C ARG A 36 -2.21 4.56 -10.13
N LEU A 37 -1.38 3.53 -10.02
CA LEU A 37 -1.38 2.62 -8.87
C LEU A 37 -0.87 3.34 -7.61
N LEU A 38 0.09 4.25 -7.76
CA LEU A 38 0.64 5.05 -6.66
C LEU A 38 -0.36 6.09 -6.18
N GLU A 39 -1.02 6.82 -7.09
CA GLU A 39 -2.09 7.77 -6.75
C GLU A 39 -3.20 7.07 -5.96
N HIS A 40 -3.67 5.93 -6.48
CA HIS A 40 -4.69 5.11 -5.82
C HIS A 40 -4.26 4.62 -4.43
N PHE A 41 -3.00 4.22 -4.26
CA PHE A 41 -2.44 3.85 -2.97
C PHE A 41 -2.47 5.02 -1.98
N ILE A 42 -2.03 6.22 -2.40
CA ILE A 42 -1.98 7.42 -1.55
C ILE A 42 -3.39 7.79 -1.06
N GLU A 43 -4.36 7.80 -1.96
CA GLU A 43 -5.77 8.12 -1.65
C GLU A 43 -6.37 7.12 -0.64
N LEU A 44 -6.20 5.82 -0.88
CA LEU A 44 -6.74 4.76 -0.02
C LEU A 44 -6.16 4.77 1.39
N VAL A 45 -4.84 4.87 1.49
CA VAL A 45 -4.13 4.76 2.75
C VAL A 45 -4.35 6.01 3.60
N ALA A 46 -4.47 7.18 2.95
CA ALA A 46 -4.66 8.49 3.57
C ALA A 46 -3.60 8.84 4.64
N HIS A 47 -2.44 8.17 4.61
CA HIS A 47 -1.33 8.44 5.51
C HIS A 47 -0.62 9.71 5.03
N PRO A 48 -0.24 10.64 5.93
CA PRO A 48 0.42 11.89 5.56
C PRO A 48 1.78 11.73 4.87
N ASP A 49 2.37 10.52 4.90
CA ASP A 49 3.66 10.22 4.28
C ASP A 49 3.46 9.87 2.81
N GLY A 50 2.23 9.53 2.38
CA GLY A 50 1.88 9.26 0.99
C GLY A 50 2.85 8.26 0.33
N SER A 51 3.45 8.68 -0.78
CA SER A 51 4.45 7.91 -1.54
C SER A 51 5.73 7.60 -0.77
N ASP A 52 6.06 8.36 0.28
CA ASP A 52 7.28 8.13 1.06
C ASP A 52 7.25 6.78 1.76
N LEU A 53 6.06 6.24 2.02
CA LEU A 53 5.88 4.87 2.48
C LEU A 53 6.49 3.85 1.52
N ILE A 54 6.49 4.12 0.21
CA ILE A 54 7.02 3.23 -0.82
C ILE A 54 8.51 3.50 -1.09
N TYR A 55 8.91 4.77 -1.19
CA TYR A 55 10.28 5.14 -1.58
C TYR A 55 11.28 5.09 -0.42
N TYR A 56 10.83 5.24 0.81
CA TYR A 56 11.67 5.30 2.01
C TYR A 56 11.26 4.24 3.03
N THR A 57 11.25 2.99 2.58
CA THR A 57 11.24 1.82 3.47
C THR A 57 12.57 1.81 4.22
N GLY A 58 12.54 1.70 5.55
CA GLY A 58 13.72 1.88 6.40
C GLY A 58 14.90 0.95 6.08
N ASP A 59 15.96 1.03 6.90
CA ASP A 59 17.29 0.46 6.59
C ASP A 59 17.38 -1.07 6.40
N LYS A 60 16.27 -1.81 6.54
CA LYS A 60 16.24 -3.27 6.37
C LYS A 60 15.63 -3.65 5.01
N PRO A 61 16.44 -4.06 4.03
CA PRO A 61 15.97 -4.35 2.67
C PRO A 61 15.24 -5.70 2.50
N GLU A 62 15.18 -6.52 3.55
CA GLU A 62 14.77 -7.94 3.45
C GLU A 62 13.24 -8.17 3.34
N ASP A 63 12.41 -7.22 3.78
CA ASP A 63 10.94 -7.23 3.50
C ASP A 63 10.39 -5.81 3.44
N CYS A 64 10.66 -5.09 2.34
CA CYS A 64 10.15 -3.74 2.12
C CYS A 64 8.62 -3.71 2.16
N THR A 65 7.95 -4.64 1.49
CA THR A 65 6.49 -4.72 1.46
C THR A 65 5.89 -4.93 2.86
N GLY A 66 6.43 -5.85 3.65
CA GLY A 66 5.98 -6.08 5.02
C GLY A 66 6.11 -4.82 5.88
N GLN A 67 7.22 -4.08 5.77
CA GLN A 67 7.41 -2.82 6.49
C GLN A 67 6.38 -1.77 6.13
N VAL A 68 6.06 -1.60 4.84
CA VAL A 68 5.01 -0.69 4.39
C VAL A 68 3.66 -1.09 4.97
N MET A 69 3.29 -2.37 4.85
CA MET A 69 2.03 -2.89 5.37
C MET A 69 1.90 -2.66 6.87
N THR A 70 2.94 -2.96 7.66
CA THR A 70 2.95 -2.73 9.11
C THR A 70 2.78 -1.26 9.46
N ARG A 71 3.45 -0.36 8.74
CA ARG A 71 3.39 1.09 9.00
C ARG A 71 1.99 1.65 8.72
N ILE A 72 1.34 1.20 7.65
CA ILE A 72 -0.04 1.56 7.31
C ILE A 72 -1.02 1.07 8.39
N VAL A 73 -0.94 -0.22 8.75
CA VAL A 73 -1.82 -0.84 9.75
C VAL A 73 -1.68 -0.13 11.09
N ALA A 74 -0.45 0.08 11.56
CA ALA A 74 -0.17 0.73 12.84
C ALA A 74 -0.70 2.16 12.87
N TRP A 75 -0.47 2.94 11.80
CA TRP A 75 -0.96 4.31 11.74
C TRP A 75 -2.48 4.37 11.70
N ARG A 76 -3.16 3.59 10.84
CA ARG A 76 -4.63 3.59 10.76
C ARG A 76 -5.27 3.14 12.06
N ALA A 77 -4.73 2.11 12.70
CA ALA A 77 -5.18 1.66 14.02
C ALA A 77 -5.01 2.77 15.08
N SER A 78 -3.90 3.52 15.06
CA SER A 78 -3.69 4.67 15.97
C SER A 78 -4.70 5.81 15.78
N LYS A 79 -5.33 5.88 14.60
CA LYS A 79 -6.38 6.85 14.25
C LYS A 79 -7.80 6.31 14.45
N GLY A 80 -7.95 5.05 14.85
CA GLY A 80 -9.26 4.40 14.95
C GLY A 80 -9.94 4.17 13.58
N LEU A 81 -9.15 4.13 12.50
CA LEU A 81 -9.65 3.88 11.15
C LEU A 81 -9.67 2.37 10.86
N SER A 82 -10.68 1.92 10.12
CA SER A 82 -10.71 0.55 9.59
C SER A 82 -9.54 0.32 8.64
N VAL A 83 -9.05 -0.93 8.61
CA VAL A 83 -7.87 -1.31 7.84
C VAL A 83 -8.24 -2.27 6.71
N PHE A 84 -8.32 -3.58 6.98
CA PHE A 84 -8.65 -4.60 5.99
C PHE A 84 -9.93 -5.33 6.39
N ARG A 85 -10.52 -6.03 5.43
CA ARG A 85 -11.73 -6.84 5.59
C ARG A 85 -11.52 -8.08 6.46
N ASP A 86 -10.34 -8.68 6.38
CA ASP A 86 -9.95 -9.96 7.00
C ASP A 86 -8.53 -9.92 7.55
#